data_AF-A0A7S1ME01-F1
#
_entry.id   AF-A0A7S1ME01-F1
#
_cell.length_a   1.000
_cell.length_b   1.000
_cell.length_c   1.000
_cell.angle_alpha   90.00
_cell.angle_beta   90.00
_cell.angle_gamma   90.00
#
_symmetry.space_group_name_H-M   'P 1'
#
loop_
_entity.id
_entity.type
_entity.pdbx_description
1 polymer ?
#
loop_
_entity_poly.entity_id
_entity_poly.type
_entity_poly.pdbx_seq_one_letter_code
_entity_poly.pdbx_strand_id
1 'polypeptide(L)'
;ASAQHPACVYLTHPTNDLNAIIAGGCEFAGFWFDLAPAVVGRALCPQRAPFGRFQRNTAYANGKYGLYIPKHTAPTVECADPAVVGTTTTIITGLEAFNNGVANAHFGSVGNYAVVGSAFLDAGRSGVVIEEIEFGSVELRTSYFVARSSTSVITPVDPARGVDGISAPGSEGLSVANCSFTAYNDNSFGAISALTGT
;
A
#
# COMPACT_ATOMS: atom_id res chain seq x y z
N ALA A 1 19.10 3.33 16.74
CA ALA A 1 17.98 2.49 17.21
C ALA A 1 16.97 2.41 16.08
N SER A 2 16.64 1.22 15.58
CA SER A 2 15.53 1.09 14.62
C SER A 2 14.26 1.53 15.34
N ALA A 3 13.60 2.58 14.86
CA ALA A 3 12.35 3.02 15.45
C ALA A 3 11.37 1.83 15.45
N GLN A 4 10.94 1.40 16.64
CA GLN A 4 9.87 0.40 16.75
C GLN A 4 8.59 1.09 16.27
N HIS A 5 8.09 0.69 15.12
CA HIS A 5 6.83 1.17 14.58
C HIS A 5 5.76 0.10 14.84
N PRO A 6 4.99 0.18 15.93
CA PRO A 6 4.09 -0.90 16.32
C PRO A 6 2.99 -1.10 15.26
N ALA A 7 2.91 -2.32 14.74
CA ALA A 7 1.85 -2.76 13.83
C ALA A 7 0.99 -3.85 14.48
N CYS A 8 -0.28 -3.91 14.10
CA CYS A 8 -1.18 -4.95 14.62
C CYS A 8 -0.77 -6.33 14.09
N VAL A 9 -0.38 -6.37 12.81
CA VAL A 9 0.17 -7.55 12.16
C VAL A 9 1.50 -7.17 11.50
N TYR A 10 2.59 -7.70 12.04
CA TYR A 10 3.94 -7.50 11.52
C TYR A 10 4.43 -8.76 10.81
N LEU A 11 4.83 -8.60 9.55
CA LEU A 11 5.05 -9.71 8.62
C LEU A 11 6.46 -9.60 8.05
N THR A 12 7.29 -10.58 8.39
CA THR A 12 8.71 -10.62 8.01
C THR A 12 9.05 -11.80 7.09
N HIS A 13 8.02 -12.56 6.70
CA HIS A 13 8.14 -13.69 5.79
C HIS A 13 7.32 -13.44 4.51
N PRO A 14 7.80 -13.79 3.31
CA PRO A 14 7.13 -13.40 2.08
C PRO A 14 5.80 -14.14 1.83
N THR A 15 5.72 -15.42 2.17
CA THR A 15 4.58 -16.28 1.81
C THR A 15 3.52 -16.39 2.91
N ASN A 16 3.09 -15.27 3.48
CA ASN A 16 2.02 -15.29 4.48
C ASN A 16 0.65 -15.48 3.82
N ASP A 17 -0.22 -16.29 4.45
CA ASP A 17 -1.64 -16.43 4.12
C ASP A 17 -2.47 -15.66 5.16
N LEU A 18 -2.89 -14.46 4.78
CA LEU A 18 -3.75 -13.59 5.56
C LEU A 18 -5.11 -13.49 4.90
N ASN A 19 -6.11 -14.00 5.60
CA ASN A 19 -7.47 -14.01 5.14
C ASN A 19 -8.42 -13.61 6.26
N ALA A 20 -9.29 -12.62 6.00
CA ALA A 20 -10.28 -12.13 6.94
C ALA A 20 -9.71 -11.64 8.29
N ILE A 21 -8.50 -11.07 8.28
CA ILE A 21 -7.89 -10.46 9.45
C ILE A 21 -8.37 -9.01 9.58
N ILE A 22 -8.74 -8.62 10.80
CA ILE A 22 -9.12 -7.25 11.14
C ILE A 22 -8.01 -6.64 12.00
N ALA A 23 -7.42 -5.55 11.55
CA ALA A 23 -6.30 -4.86 12.19
C ALA A 23 -6.63 -3.37 12.37
N GLY A 24 -6.77 -2.91 13.61
CA GLY A 24 -7.09 -1.51 13.85
C GLY A 24 -6.65 -0.95 15.19
N GLY A 25 -6.57 0.39 15.24
CA GLY A 25 -6.15 1.12 16.44
C GLY A 25 -4.66 1.09 16.74
N CYS A 26 -3.82 0.58 15.82
CA CYS A 26 -2.38 0.57 16.01
C CYS A 26 -1.76 1.95 15.74
N GLU A 27 -0.75 2.33 16.51
CA GLU A 27 -0.13 3.67 16.42
C GLU A 27 0.50 3.92 15.04
N PHE A 28 1.05 2.87 14.41
CA PHE A 28 1.67 3.00 13.10
C PHE A 28 0.83 2.36 11.99
N ALA A 29 0.76 1.03 11.93
CA ALA A 29 0.13 0.34 10.82
C ALA A 29 -0.81 -0.80 11.25
N GLY A 30 -1.87 -1.06 10.50
CA GLY A 30 -2.66 -2.28 10.65
C GLY A 30 -1.85 -3.51 10.23
N PHE A 31 -1.42 -3.51 8.97
CA PHE A 31 -0.52 -4.51 8.41
C PHE A 31 0.80 -3.85 8.03
N TRP A 32 1.91 -4.42 8.49
CA TRP A 32 3.25 -4.00 8.09
C TRP A 32 4.03 -5.19 7.53
N PHE A 33 4.34 -5.11 6.24
CA PHE A 33 5.18 -6.10 5.55
C PHE A 33 6.60 -5.58 5.45
N ASP A 34 7.48 -6.09 6.30
CA ASP A 34 8.88 -5.68 6.39
C ASP A 34 9.77 -6.91 6.17
N LEU A 35 9.97 -7.24 4.90
CA LEU A 35 10.72 -8.42 4.52
C LEU A 35 12.23 -8.12 4.65
N ALA A 36 12.91 -9.03 5.36
CA ALA A 36 14.34 -8.91 5.56
C ALA A 36 15.10 -8.97 4.22
N PRO A 37 16.18 -8.18 4.06
CA PRO A 37 17.02 -8.24 2.86
C PRO A 37 17.65 -9.61 2.69
N ALA A 38 18.04 -9.91 1.45
CA ALA A 38 18.84 -11.08 1.14
C ALA A 38 20.12 -11.08 1.99
N VAL A 39 20.42 -12.21 2.62
CA VAL A 39 21.71 -12.40 3.29
C VAL A 39 22.67 -12.98 2.26
N VAL A 40 23.80 -12.31 2.03
CA VAL A 40 24.86 -12.79 1.13
C VAL A 40 25.21 -14.24 1.46
N GLY A 41 25.16 -15.12 0.46
CA GLY A 41 25.45 -16.55 0.62
C GLY A 41 24.25 -17.43 1.01
N ARG A 42 23.03 -16.89 1.10
CA ARG A 42 21.78 -17.68 1.18
C ARG A 42 21.00 -17.60 -0.12
N ALA A 43 20.37 -18.71 -0.51
CA ALA A 43 19.56 -18.81 -1.74
C ALA A 43 18.15 -18.21 -1.62
N LEU A 44 17.81 -17.58 -0.49
CA LEU A 44 16.48 -17.03 -0.22
C LEU A 44 16.55 -15.50 -0.21
N CYS A 45 15.75 -14.88 -1.09
CA CYS A 45 15.52 -13.43 -1.16
C CYS A 45 14.09 -13.14 -0.65
N PRO A 46 13.90 -12.79 0.63
CA PRO A 46 12.58 -12.48 1.17
C PRO A 46 12.02 -11.20 0.57
N GLN A 47 12.86 -10.15 0.44
CA GLN A 47 12.55 -9.01 -0.42
C GLN A 47 12.34 -9.51 -1.85
N ARG A 48 11.21 -9.09 -2.47
CA ARG A 48 10.70 -9.48 -3.80
C ARG A 48 9.84 -10.74 -3.89
N ALA A 49 9.72 -11.54 -2.84
CA ALA A 49 8.81 -12.67 -2.91
C ALA A 49 7.36 -12.18 -2.74
N PRO A 50 6.42 -12.70 -3.56
CA PRO A 50 5.05 -12.23 -3.55
C PRO A 50 4.37 -12.62 -2.24
N PHE A 51 3.31 -11.89 -1.87
CA PHE A 51 2.44 -12.39 -0.80
C PHE A 51 1.91 -13.77 -1.17
N GLY A 52 1.76 -14.62 -0.15
CA GLY A 52 1.05 -15.88 -0.31
C GLY A 52 -0.42 -15.60 -0.65
N ARG A 53 -1.19 -15.20 0.36
CA ARG A 53 -2.58 -14.79 0.20
C ARG A 53 -2.84 -13.55 1.05
N PHE A 54 -3.43 -12.52 0.45
CA PHE A 54 -3.92 -11.36 1.18
C PHE A 54 -5.34 -11.05 0.71
N GLN A 55 -6.33 -11.59 1.42
CA GLN A 55 -7.72 -11.58 0.96
C GLN A 55 -8.69 -11.16 2.06
N ARG A 56 -9.64 -10.27 1.76
CA ARG A 56 -10.74 -9.87 2.65
C ARG A 56 -10.26 -9.34 4.00
N ASN A 57 -9.09 -8.73 4.06
CA ASN A 57 -8.55 -8.17 5.28
C ASN A 57 -9.07 -6.75 5.49
N THR A 58 -9.24 -6.34 6.75
CA THR A 58 -9.73 -5.02 7.12
C THR A 58 -8.66 -4.28 7.93
N ALA A 59 -8.36 -3.03 7.58
CA ALA A 59 -7.41 -2.18 8.30
C ALA A 59 -8.01 -0.81 8.64
N TYR A 60 -8.21 -0.50 9.91
CA TYR A 60 -8.92 0.74 10.27
C TYR A 60 -8.40 1.49 11.48
N ALA A 61 -8.62 2.80 11.51
CA ALA A 61 -8.28 3.66 12.65
C ALA A 61 -6.82 3.53 13.12
N ASN A 62 -5.89 3.23 12.21
CA ASN A 62 -4.47 3.18 12.54
C ASN A 62 -3.86 4.58 12.44
N GLY A 63 -2.88 4.88 13.28
CA GLY A 63 -2.30 6.23 13.38
C GLY A 63 -1.60 6.69 12.11
N LYS A 64 -1.14 5.78 11.23
CA LYS A 64 -0.62 6.14 9.90
C LYS A 64 -1.21 5.30 8.77
N TYR A 65 -1.01 3.99 8.77
CA TYR A 65 -1.25 3.17 7.58
C TYR A 65 -2.22 2.03 7.83
N GLY A 66 -3.11 1.75 6.87
CA GLY A 66 -3.87 0.49 6.90
C GLY A 66 -2.97 -0.69 6.53
N LEU A 67 -2.36 -0.60 5.35
CA LEU A 67 -1.29 -1.47 4.86
C LEU A 67 -0.03 -0.63 4.60
N TYR A 68 1.12 -1.07 5.11
CA TYR A 68 2.41 -0.43 4.89
C TYR A 68 3.45 -1.42 4.35
N ILE A 69 4.04 -1.06 3.20
CA ILE A 69 5.14 -1.77 2.55
C ILE A 69 6.27 -0.74 2.36
N PRO A 70 7.39 -0.83 3.09
CA PRO A 70 8.42 0.20 3.11
C PRO A 70 9.23 0.25 1.80
N LYS A 71 9.89 1.39 1.55
CA LYS A 71 10.72 1.62 0.36
C LYS A 71 11.90 0.66 0.21
N HIS A 72 12.46 0.15 1.32
CA HIS A 72 13.63 -0.74 1.29
C HIS A 72 13.30 -2.20 0.96
N THR A 73 12.07 -2.51 0.55
CA THR A 73 11.75 -3.79 -0.10
C THR A 73 12.22 -3.82 -1.57
N ALA A 74 12.83 -2.73 -2.04
CA ALA A 74 13.50 -2.56 -3.32
C ALA A 74 14.75 -3.48 -3.52
N PRO A 75 14.86 -4.22 -4.63
CA PRO A 75 16.04 -4.97 -5.08
C PRO A 75 17.45 -4.43 -4.76
N THR A 76 18.22 -5.19 -3.97
CA THR A 76 19.67 -5.38 -4.21
C THR A 76 19.87 -6.80 -4.75
N VAL A 77 20.40 -6.95 -5.97
CA VAL A 77 20.63 -8.23 -6.70
C VAL A 77 21.53 -9.16 -5.85
N GLU A 78 21.49 -10.49 -5.80
CA GLU A 78 20.81 -11.61 -6.50
C GLU A 78 20.63 -12.78 -5.49
N CYS A 79 19.53 -13.53 -5.52
CA CYS A 79 19.49 -14.88 -4.92
C CYS A 79 19.18 -15.88 -6.03
N ALA A 80 20.17 -16.17 -6.89
CA ALA A 80 20.09 -17.11 -8.01
C ALA A 80 18.94 -16.85 -9.00
N ASP A 81 19.30 -16.22 -10.11
CA ASP A 81 18.53 -16.08 -11.36
C ASP A 81 17.51 -14.91 -11.42
N PRO A 82 17.86 -13.81 -12.12
CA PRO A 82 16.95 -12.70 -12.39
C PRO A 82 15.75 -13.10 -13.26
N ALA A 83 15.75 -14.28 -13.89
CA ALA A 83 14.68 -14.74 -14.77
C ALA A 83 13.41 -15.22 -14.04
N VAL A 84 13.49 -15.58 -12.75
CA VAL A 84 12.34 -16.18 -12.02
C VAL A 84 11.50 -15.14 -11.27
N VAL A 85 12.07 -13.99 -10.92
CA VAL A 85 11.44 -13.01 -10.01
C VAL A 85 10.53 -12.01 -10.74
N GLY A 86 10.55 -11.98 -12.08
CA GLY A 86 9.84 -10.99 -12.88
C GLY A 86 8.39 -11.32 -13.26
N THR A 87 7.86 -12.50 -12.96
CA THR A 87 6.57 -12.97 -13.53
C THR A 87 5.44 -13.16 -12.52
N THR A 88 5.75 -13.27 -11.22
CA THR A 88 4.71 -13.57 -10.23
C THR A 88 4.13 -12.27 -9.66
N THR A 89 2.82 -12.09 -9.82
CA THR A 89 2.10 -10.93 -9.32
C THR A 89 1.64 -11.16 -7.88
N THR A 90 1.92 -10.20 -6.99
CA THR A 90 1.32 -10.16 -5.66
C THR A 90 -0.12 -9.69 -5.78
N ILE A 91 -1.09 -10.51 -5.32
CA ILE A 91 -2.51 -10.17 -5.42
C ILE A 91 -3.07 -9.84 -4.02
N ILE A 92 -3.55 -8.61 -3.87
CA ILE A 92 -4.29 -8.11 -2.71
C ILE A 92 -5.76 -8.03 -3.13
N THR A 93 -6.63 -8.83 -2.53
CA THR A 93 -8.06 -8.88 -2.92
C THR A 93 -8.97 -8.49 -1.77
N GLY A 94 -9.87 -7.53 -1.98
CA GLY A 94 -10.87 -7.18 -0.97
C GLY A 94 -10.26 -6.61 0.30
N LEU A 95 -9.19 -5.81 0.20
CA LEU A 95 -8.71 -5.05 1.35
C LEU A 95 -9.71 -3.92 1.63
N GLU A 96 -10.27 -3.89 2.83
CA GLU A 96 -11.08 -2.78 3.31
C GLU A 96 -10.24 -1.93 4.26
N ALA A 97 -9.81 -0.76 3.82
CA ALA A 97 -8.98 0.11 4.64
C ALA A 97 -9.61 1.49 4.78
N PHE A 98 -9.82 1.92 6.02
CA PHE A 98 -10.52 3.17 6.28
C PHE A 98 -10.08 3.92 7.54
N ASN A 99 -10.20 5.25 7.52
CA ASN A 99 -9.88 6.12 8.65
C ASN A 99 -8.46 5.94 9.18
N ASN A 100 -7.48 5.70 8.30
CA ASN A 100 -6.08 5.61 8.66
C ASN A 100 -5.41 7.00 8.53
N GLY A 101 -4.55 7.36 9.48
CA GLY A 101 -4.08 8.74 9.64
C GLY A 101 -3.32 9.33 8.46
N VAL A 102 -2.63 8.51 7.64
CA VAL A 102 -1.88 8.96 6.47
C VAL A 102 -2.42 8.31 5.21
N ALA A 103 -2.31 6.99 5.08
CA ALA A 103 -2.79 6.30 3.90
C ALA A 103 -3.48 4.99 4.24
N ASN A 104 -4.47 4.60 3.42
CA ASN A 104 -5.11 3.31 3.61
C ASN A 104 -4.22 2.17 3.13
N ALA A 105 -3.49 2.36 2.02
CA ALA A 105 -2.37 1.51 1.63
C ALA A 105 -1.18 2.33 1.14
N HIS A 106 0.02 1.98 1.58
CA HIS A 106 1.28 2.60 1.19
C HIS A 106 2.23 1.55 0.63
N PHE A 107 2.69 1.80 -0.59
CA PHE A 107 3.62 1.00 -1.37
C PHE A 107 4.87 1.85 -1.62
N GLY A 108 5.93 1.65 -0.83
CA GLY A 108 7.17 2.43 -0.91
C GLY A 108 8.04 2.10 -2.13
N SER A 109 8.36 0.82 -2.34
CA SER A 109 8.92 0.35 -3.61
C SER A 109 8.38 -1.04 -3.91
N VAL A 110 7.81 -1.22 -5.10
CA VAL A 110 7.12 -2.46 -5.47
C VAL A 110 7.42 -2.92 -6.89
N GLY A 111 7.20 -4.22 -7.10
CA GLY A 111 7.23 -4.90 -8.40
C GLY A 111 5.82 -5.12 -8.96
N ASN A 112 5.55 -6.35 -9.43
CA ASN A 112 4.22 -6.76 -9.90
C ASN A 112 3.20 -6.88 -8.76
N TYR A 113 2.24 -5.95 -8.70
CA TYR A 113 1.13 -5.98 -7.74
C TYR A 113 -0.21 -5.81 -8.45
N ALA A 114 -1.22 -6.53 -7.97
CA ALA A 114 -2.62 -6.33 -8.35
C ALA A 114 -3.45 -6.13 -7.08
N VAL A 115 -4.09 -4.98 -6.95
CA VAL A 115 -5.05 -4.66 -5.90
C VAL A 115 -6.44 -4.70 -6.50
N VAL A 116 -7.24 -5.69 -6.10
CA VAL A 116 -8.49 -6.02 -6.78
C VAL A 116 -9.65 -6.00 -5.80
N GLY A 117 -10.71 -5.25 -6.15
CA GLY A 117 -11.95 -5.28 -5.36
C GLY A 117 -11.80 -4.71 -3.95
N SER A 118 -10.82 -3.82 -3.75
CA SER A 118 -10.51 -3.23 -2.44
C SER A 118 -11.25 -1.91 -2.25
N ALA A 119 -11.48 -1.54 -1.00
CA ALA A 119 -12.16 -0.29 -0.63
C ALA A 119 -11.23 0.57 0.24
N PHE A 120 -11.02 1.82 -0.17
CA PHE A 120 -10.16 2.79 0.47
C PHE A 120 -10.99 4.02 0.83
N LEU A 121 -11.33 4.18 2.10
CA LEU A 121 -12.23 5.24 2.54
C LEU A 121 -11.53 6.15 3.54
N ASP A 122 -11.79 7.45 3.51
CA ASP A 122 -11.50 8.33 4.64
C ASP A 122 -10.03 8.32 5.07
N ALA A 123 -9.10 8.24 4.10
CA ALA A 123 -7.68 8.36 4.44
C ALA A 123 -7.38 9.78 4.90
N GLY A 124 -6.49 9.93 5.89
CA GLY A 124 -6.03 11.25 6.32
C GLY A 124 -5.22 12.00 5.26
N ARG A 125 -4.68 11.30 4.26
CA ARG A 125 -4.03 11.93 3.10
C ARG A 125 -4.28 11.20 1.79
N SER A 126 -4.08 9.89 1.70
CA SER A 126 -4.26 9.18 0.42
C SER A 126 -4.89 7.81 0.57
N GLY A 127 -5.83 7.45 -0.29
CA GLY A 127 -6.36 6.08 -0.32
C GLY A 127 -5.23 5.07 -0.58
N VAL A 128 -4.52 5.26 -1.68
CA VAL A 128 -3.34 4.46 -2.04
C VAL A 128 -2.17 5.40 -2.34
N VAL A 129 -0.99 5.10 -1.79
CA VAL A 129 0.27 5.75 -2.16
C VAL A 129 1.17 4.72 -2.82
N ILE A 130 1.67 5.02 -4.02
CA ILE A 130 2.69 4.24 -4.72
C ILE A 130 3.87 5.17 -4.96
N GLU A 131 4.91 5.08 -4.13
CA GLU A 131 6.06 5.96 -4.26
C GLU A 131 6.92 5.59 -5.48
N GLU A 132 7.12 4.29 -5.74
CA GLU A 132 8.00 3.80 -6.80
C GLU A 132 7.55 2.41 -7.30
N ILE A 133 7.48 2.25 -8.63
CA ILE A 133 7.32 0.97 -9.31
C ILE A 133 8.68 0.65 -9.93
N GLU A 134 9.45 -0.20 -9.26
CA GLU A 134 10.83 -0.46 -9.64
C GLU A 134 10.94 -1.42 -10.83
N PHE A 135 9.99 -2.36 -10.94
CA PHE A 135 9.88 -3.26 -12.07
C PHE A 135 8.44 -3.73 -12.27
N GLY A 136 8.11 -4.18 -13.47
CA GLY A 136 6.79 -4.75 -13.75
C GLY A 136 5.69 -3.69 -13.77
N SER A 137 4.57 -3.97 -13.11
CA SER A 137 3.42 -3.07 -13.09
C SER A 137 2.59 -3.20 -11.81
N VAL A 138 1.91 -2.11 -11.45
CA VAL A 138 0.89 -2.11 -10.40
C VAL A 138 -0.47 -1.91 -11.04
N GLU A 139 -1.40 -2.83 -10.83
CA GLU A 139 -2.77 -2.74 -11.28
C GLU A 139 -3.69 -2.47 -10.08
N LEU A 140 -4.45 -1.37 -10.13
CA LEU A 140 -5.58 -1.11 -9.25
C LEU A 140 -6.85 -1.37 -10.05
N ARG A 141 -7.58 -2.44 -9.70
CA ARG A 141 -8.78 -2.87 -10.44
C ARG A 141 -10.01 -2.98 -9.56
N THR A 142 -11.16 -2.58 -10.11
CA THR A 142 -12.48 -2.75 -9.47
C THR A 142 -12.51 -2.27 -8.01
N SER A 143 -11.73 -1.24 -7.70
CA SER A 143 -11.52 -0.75 -6.35
C SER A 143 -12.29 0.56 -6.12
N TYR A 144 -12.70 0.79 -4.88
CA TYR A 144 -13.52 1.93 -4.51
C TYR A 144 -12.75 2.90 -3.63
N PHE A 145 -12.81 4.19 -3.96
CA PHE A 145 -12.12 5.26 -3.25
C PHE A 145 -13.14 6.29 -2.77
N VAL A 146 -13.09 6.63 -1.48
CA VAL A 146 -13.94 7.66 -0.88
C VAL A 146 -13.06 8.65 -0.15
N ALA A 147 -13.07 9.91 -0.59
CA ALA A 147 -12.31 10.96 0.09
C ALA A 147 -12.88 11.26 1.49
N ARG A 148 -14.22 11.35 1.58
CA ARG A 148 -14.97 11.64 2.80
C ARG A 148 -16.32 10.93 2.82
N SER A 149 -16.57 10.08 3.81
CA SER A 149 -17.83 9.38 4.05
C SER A 149 -18.78 10.15 4.98
N SER A 150 -18.26 11.10 5.76
CA SER A 150 -19.05 11.96 6.65
C SER A 150 -18.62 13.44 6.56
N THR A 151 -19.49 14.34 7.02
CA THR A 151 -19.22 15.79 7.15
C THR A 151 -18.30 16.14 8.33
N SER A 152 -17.98 15.17 9.19
CA SER A 152 -17.06 15.35 10.32
C SER A 152 -15.64 15.36 9.76
N VAL A 153 -15.02 16.53 9.77
CA VAL A 153 -13.76 16.80 9.09
C VAL A 153 -12.66 15.84 9.56
N ILE A 154 -12.22 14.93 8.69
CA ILE A 154 -10.86 14.40 8.77
C ILE A 154 -9.98 15.54 8.30
N THR A 155 -9.38 16.24 9.27
CA THR A 155 -8.39 17.25 8.97
C THR A 155 -7.21 16.51 8.35
N PRO A 156 -6.81 16.83 7.11
CA PRO A 156 -5.64 16.22 6.53
C PRO A 156 -4.46 16.39 7.47
N VAL A 157 -3.64 15.35 7.62
CA VAL A 157 -2.42 15.44 8.45
C VAL A 157 -1.49 16.55 7.95
N ASP A 158 -1.60 16.89 6.67
CA ASP A 158 -0.98 18.07 6.08
C ASP A 158 -1.99 18.81 5.18
N PRO A 159 -2.60 19.92 5.65
CA PRO A 159 -3.57 20.69 4.86
C PRO A 159 -2.97 21.32 3.60
N ALA A 160 -1.64 21.41 3.48
CA ALA A 160 -0.98 21.90 2.27
C ALA A 160 -0.92 20.85 1.15
N ARG A 161 -1.15 19.56 1.46
CA ARG A 161 -0.95 18.43 0.53
C ARG A 161 -2.22 17.71 0.09
N GLY A 162 -3.40 18.25 0.43
CA GLY A 162 -4.69 17.75 -0.06
C GLY A 162 -5.02 16.32 0.37
N VAL A 163 -6.17 15.79 -0.10
CA VAL A 163 -6.53 14.37 0.04
C VAL A 163 -6.63 13.73 -1.33
N ASP A 164 -5.88 12.65 -1.54
CA ASP A 164 -5.83 11.95 -2.82
C ASP A 164 -6.51 10.58 -2.78
N GLY A 165 -7.13 10.15 -3.87
CA GLY A 165 -7.55 8.76 -4.02
C GLY A 165 -6.34 7.86 -4.21
N ILE A 166 -5.57 8.19 -5.25
CA ILE A 166 -4.29 7.55 -5.56
C ILE A 166 -3.23 8.63 -5.68
N SER A 167 -2.14 8.49 -4.93
CA SER A 167 -0.93 9.30 -5.07
C SER A 167 0.19 8.42 -5.65
N ALA A 168 0.58 8.68 -6.89
CA ALA A 168 1.60 7.91 -7.61
C ALA A 168 2.64 8.84 -8.26
N PRO A 169 3.61 9.39 -7.48
CA PRO A 169 4.74 10.17 -8.01
C PRO A 169 5.50 9.45 -9.14
N GLY A 170 5.74 8.13 -9.02
CA GLY A 170 6.28 7.28 -10.07
C GLY A 170 5.16 6.49 -10.74
N SER A 171 4.49 7.08 -11.74
CA SER A 171 3.31 6.48 -12.38
C SER A 171 3.62 5.52 -13.54
N GLU A 172 4.89 5.39 -13.93
CA GLU A 172 5.30 4.43 -14.96
C GLU A 172 4.99 3.00 -14.51
N GLY A 173 4.15 2.29 -15.28
CA GLY A 173 3.70 0.94 -14.92
C GLY A 173 2.47 0.88 -14.02
N LEU A 174 1.86 2.01 -13.63
CA LEU A 174 0.58 2.02 -12.92
C LEU A 174 -0.59 1.92 -13.92
N SER A 175 -1.49 0.97 -13.69
CA SER A 175 -2.77 0.84 -14.38
C SER A 175 -3.93 0.96 -13.39
N VAL A 176 -4.93 1.78 -13.72
CA VAL A 176 -6.15 1.96 -12.92
C VAL A 176 -7.35 1.64 -13.79
N ALA A 177 -8.08 0.57 -13.46
CA ALA A 177 -9.17 0.05 -14.29
C ALA A 177 -10.43 -0.23 -13.48
N ASN A 178 -11.58 0.25 -13.96
CA ASN A 178 -12.89 0.05 -13.31
C ASN A 178 -12.92 0.48 -11.83
N CYS A 179 -12.08 1.45 -11.45
CA CYS A 179 -12.12 2.05 -10.12
C CYS A 179 -13.15 3.18 -10.07
N SER A 180 -13.76 3.38 -8.91
CA SER A 180 -14.70 4.48 -8.69
C SER A 180 -14.22 5.38 -7.56
N PHE A 181 -14.41 6.69 -7.75
CA PHE A 181 -13.96 7.75 -6.86
C PHE A 181 -15.17 8.58 -6.45
N THR A 182 -15.43 8.67 -5.15
CA THR A 182 -16.56 9.40 -4.58
C THR A 182 -16.06 10.48 -3.62
N ALA A 183 -16.75 11.63 -3.62
CA ALA A 183 -16.48 12.78 -2.75
C ALA A 183 -15.13 13.48 -2.97
N TYR A 184 -14.56 13.39 -4.18
CA TYR A 184 -13.37 14.14 -4.63
C TYR A 184 -13.72 15.49 -5.28
N ASN A 185 -14.78 16.15 -4.83
CA ASN A 185 -15.31 17.39 -5.42
C ASN A 185 -14.83 18.67 -4.72
N ASP A 186 -13.98 18.55 -3.71
CA ASP A 186 -13.31 19.68 -3.05
C ASP A 186 -12.06 20.05 -3.85
N ASN A 187 -11.78 21.36 -4.00
CA ASN A 187 -10.61 21.86 -4.73
C ASN A 187 -9.27 21.41 -4.11
N SER A 188 -9.30 20.95 -2.85
CA SER A 188 -8.14 20.39 -2.16
C SER A 188 -7.94 18.89 -2.38
N PHE A 189 -8.82 18.20 -3.14
CA PHE A 189 -8.73 16.75 -3.37
C PHE A 189 -8.42 16.37 -4.80
N GLY A 190 -7.57 15.36 -4.97
CA GLY A 190 -7.28 14.72 -6.25
C GLY A 190 -7.82 13.29 -6.28
N ALA A 191 -8.60 12.91 -7.29
CA ALA A 191 -8.92 11.49 -7.46
C ALA A 191 -7.63 10.67 -7.71
N ILE A 192 -6.75 11.21 -8.56
CA ILE A 192 -5.41 10.69 -8.84
C ILE A 192 -4.45 11.88 -8.89
N SER A 193 -3.36 11.81 -8.13
CA SER A 193 -2.26 12.78 -8.16
C SER A 193 -0.94 12.09 -8.53
N ALA A 194 -0.17 12.73 -9.41
CA ALA A 194 1.24 12.44 -9.59
C ALA A 194 1.99 13.50 -8.79
N LEU A 195 2.32 13.22 -7.53
CA LEU A 195 3.13 14.14 -6.74
C LEU A 195 4.52 14.23 -7.38
N THR A 196 4.78 15.21 -8.23
CA THR A 196 6.16 15.53 -8.58
C THR A 196 6.87 15.94 -7.30
N GLY A 197 7.84 15.13 -6.86
CA GLY A 197 8.54 15.33 -5.60
C GLY A 197 9.03 16.77 -5.46
N THR A 198 8.70 17.38 -4.33
CA THR A 198 9.45 18.53 -3.78
C THR A 198 10.55 18.00 -2.88
#